data_AF-A0A972ICW5-F1
#
_entry.id   AF-A0A972ICW5-F1
#
_cell.length_a   1.000
_cell.length_b   1.000
_cell.length_c   1.000
_cell.angle_alpha   90.00
_cell.angle_beta   90.00
_cell.angle_gamma   90.00
#
_symmetry.space_group_name_H-M   'P 1'
#
loop_
_entity.id
_entity.type
_entity.pdbx_description
1 polymer ?
#
loop_
_entity_poly.entity_id
_entity_poly.type
_entity_poly.pdbx_seq_one_letter_code
_entity_poly.pdbx_strand_id
1 'polypeptide(L)' 'NRIADRVKRSEMVDSGSRQDHTPILLEIDLKV' A
#
# COMPACT_ATOMS: atom_id res chain seq x y z
N ASN A 1 8.36 -2.43 -17.09
CA ASN A 1 8.88 -1.87 -15.83
C ASN A 1 7.84 -0.99 -15.17
N ARG A 2 6.78 -1.60 -14.60
CA ARG A 2 5.77 -0.88 -13.82
C ARG A 2 6.14 -0.99 -12.33
N ILE A 3 5.75 0.00 -11.53
CA ILE A 3 5.93 -0.04 -10.07
C ILE A 3 5.15 -1.22 -9.47
N ALA A 4 4.01 -1.58 -10.08
CA ALA A 4 3.20 -2.73 -9.70
C ALA A 4 4.01 -4.05 -9.66
N ASP A 5 5.01 -4.20 -10.53
CA ASP A 5 5.84 -5.40 -10.62
C ASP A 5 6.81 -5.54 -9.42
N ARG A 6 6.94 -4.48 -8.61
CA ARG A 6 7.85 -4.42 -7.44
C ARG A 6 7.10 -4.32 -6.10
N VAL A 7 5.78 -4.46 -6.11
CA VAL A 7 4.96 -4.45 -4.89
C VAL A 7 5.10 -5.78 -4.17
N LYS A 8 5.55 -5.74 -2.92
CA LYS A 8 5.61 -6.91 -2.03
C LYS A 8 4.32 -7.07 -1.23
N ARG A 9 3.71 -5.96 -0.81
CA ARG A 9 2.49 -5.93 0.01
C ARG A 9 1.68 -4.67 -0.30
N SER A 10 0.36 -4.81 -0.37
CA SER A 10 -0.58 -3.70 -0.55
C SER A 10 -1.86 -4.01 0.21
N GLU A 11 -2.03 -3.42 1.38
CA GLU A 11 -3.17 -3.70 2.27
C GLU A 11 -3.82 -2.42 2.75
N MET A 12 -5.15 -2.42 2.83
CA MET A 12 -5.87 -1.35 3.53
C MET A 12 -5.68 -1.52 5.04
N VAL A 13 -5.35 -0.44 5.72
CA VAL A 13 -5.16 -0.42 7.18
C VAL A 13 -6.44 0.04 7.83
N ASP A 14 -6.90 -0.61 8.90
CA ASP A 14 -8.08 -0.17 9.64
C ASP A 14 -7.92 1.29 10.13
N SER A 15 -8.81 2.18 9.67
CA SER A 15 -8.86 3.60 10.08
C SER A 15 -9.89 3.90 11.18
N GLY A 16 -10.47 2.86 11.81
CA GLY A 16 -11.41 3.00 12.93
C GLY A 16 -12.83 3.34 12.48
N SER A 17 -13.54 4.17 13.24
CA SER A 17 -14.97 4.45 12.97
C SER A 17 -15.24 5.27 11.70
N ARG A 18 -14.22 5.95 11.17
CA ARG A 18 -14.31 6.77 9.96
C ARG A 18 -13.44 6.16 8.86
N GLN A 19 -14.04 5.86 7.71
CA GLN A 19 -13.47 5.00 6.65
C GLN A 19 -13.55 5.63 5.24
N ASP A 20 -13.89 6.91 5.16
CA ASP A 20 -14.02 7.66 3.90
C ASP A 20 -12.69 7.73 3.12
N HIS A 21 -11.55 7.68 3.82
CA HIS A 21 -10.21 7.65 3.23
C HIS A 21 -9.27 6.74 4.01
N THR A 22 -9.43 5.44 3.79
CA THR A 22 -8.61 4.41 4.45
C THR A 22 -7.19 4.38 3.86
N PRO A 23 -6.13 4.51 4.68
CA PRO A 23 -4.76 4.46 4.19
C PRO A 23 -4.41 3.04 3.72
N ILE A 24 -3.49 2.97 2.76
CA ILE A 24 -2.93 1.71 2.25
C ILE A 24 -1.47 1.58 2.72
N LEU A 25 -1.14 0.46 3.35
CA LEU A 25 0.24 0.04 3.57
C LEU A 25 0.79 -0.53 2.27
N LEU A 26 1.75 0.15 1.67
CA LEU A 26 2.42 -0.27 0.44
C LEU A 26 3.90 -0.57 0.72
N GLU A 27 4.27 -1.84 0.61
CA GLU A 27 5.67 -2.27 0.67
C GLU A 27 6.18 -2.55 -0.74
N ILE A 28 7.28 -1.92 -1.14
CA ILE A 28 7.86 -2.03 -2.47
C ILE A 28 9.37 -2.26 -2.42
N ASP A 29 9.88 -3.02 -3.39
CA ASP A 29 11.31 -3.18 -3.61
C ASP A 29 11.86 -2.06 -4.51
N LEU A 30 12.46 -1.04 -3.90
CA LEU A 30 13.16 0.01 -4.65
C LEU A 30 14.65 -0.32 -4.70
N LYS A 31 15.07 -0.98 -5.78
CA LYS A 31 16.49 -1.08 -6.13
C LYS A 31 16.99 0.30 -6.55
N VAL A 32 17.92 0.86 -5.78
CA VAL A 32 18.72 2.04 -6.11
C VAL A 32 19.96 1.61 -6.87
#